data_AF-A0A6C0GDD3-F1
#
_entry.id   AF-A0A6C0GDD3-F1
#
_cell.length_a   1.000
_cell.length_b   1.000
_cell.length_c   1.000
_cell.angle_alpha   90.00
_cell.angle_beta   90.00
_cell.angle_gamma   90.00
#
_symmetry.space_group_name_H-M   'P 1'
#
loop_
_entity.id
_entity.type
_entity.pdbx_description
1 polymer ?
#
loop_
_entity_poly.entity_id
_entity_poly.type
_entity_poly.pdbx_seq_one_letter_code
_entity_poly.pdbx_strand_id
1 'polypeptide(L)'
;MKDHTPLSTFSVDRVRSFQLNKLTFDFLVNIGLPNECAPFLSFFEDSDEIYKGIFKLSDVYGFLKDIQEENSNYSFDQYIIIGSDVSGNPIAINTKKDCIIEWLDHEDLFSAQFMNSSIQQMGECIVVYKKFVESVILENGESAILDSNFDDVHFDEL
;
A
#
# COMPACT_ATOMS: atom_id res chain seq x y z
N MET A 1 16.38 12.57 13.99
CA MET A 1 15.65 11.78 15.00
C MET A 1 15.38 10.43 14.37
N LYS A 2 15.85 9.31 14.95
CA LYS A 2 15.61 7.97 14.38
C LYS A 2 14.20 7.52 14.75
N ASP A 3 13.20 7.96 13.97
CA ASP A 3 11.88 7.36 14.08
C ASP A 3 11.94 5.95 13.49
N HIS A 4 12.10 4.99 14.39
CA HIS A 4 11.78 3.61 14.14
C HIS A 4 10.26 3.49 14.27
N THR A 5 9.51 3.87 13.24
CA THR A 5 8.08 3.57 13.18
C THR A 5 7.93 2.06 13.27
N PRO A 6 7.27 1.52 14.32
CA PRO A 6 7.11 0.09 14.45
C PRO A 6 6.27 -0.43 13.29
N LEU A 7 6.62 -1.61 12.78
CA LEU A 7 5.80 -2.32 11.80
C LEU A 7 4.60 -2.95 12.52
N SER A 8 3.43 -2.79 11.93
CA SER A 8 2.16 -3.31 12.42
C SER A 8 1.84 -4.60 11.68
N THR A 9 1.81 -5.71 12.42
CA THR A 9 1.40 -7.04 11.92
C THR A 9 -0.10 -7.25 12.03
N PHE A 10 -0.63 -8.21 11.28
CA PHE A 10 -2.05 -8.56 11.30
C PHE A 10 -2.30 -9.94 11.91
N SER A 11 -3.41 -10.09 12.62
CA SER A 11 -3.85 -11.37 13.16
C SER A 11 -4.05 -12.41 12.06
N VAL A 12 -3.66 -13.64 12.37
CA VAL A 12 -3.77 -14.79 11.46
C VAL A 12 -5.21 -14.98 10.95
N ASP A 13 -6.20 -14.82 11.83
CA ASP A 13 -7.61 -15.04 11.48
C ASP A 13 -8.12 -14.00 10.48
N ARG A 14 -7.72 -12.73 10.64
CA ARG A 14 -8.00 -11.67 9.68
C ARG A 14 -7.40 -12.00 8.31
N VAL A 15 -6.09 -12.25 8.26
CA VAL A 15 -5.39 -12.45 6.98
C VAL A 15 -5.87 -13.71 6.25
N ARG A 16 -6.21 -14.79 6.99
CA ARG A 16 -6.74 -16.03 6.41
C ARG A 16 -8.04 -15.84 5.63
N SER A 17 -8.86 -14.86 6.02
CA SER A 17 -10.15 -14.59 5.37
C SER A 17 -10.02 -14.13 3.91
N PHE A 18 -8.85 -13.62 3.51
CA PHE A 18 -8.61 -12.99 2.22
C PHE A 18 -8.02 -13.92 1.15
N GLN A 19 -7.71 -15.18 1.47
CA GLN A 19 -7.18 -16.17 0.52
C GLN A 19 -5.90 -15.70 -0.21
N LEU A 20 -5.03 -14.97 0.50
CA LEU A 20 -3.76 -14.48 -0.05
C LEU A 20 -2.80 -15.63 -0.34
N ASN A 21 -1.87 -15.42 -1.28
CA ASN A 21 -0.77 -16.37 -1.47
C ASN A 21 0.12 -16.44 -0.20
N LYS A 22 0.88 -17.53 -0.07
CA LYS A 22 1.69 -17.80 1.13
C LYS A 22 2.66 -16.67 1.46
N LEU A 23 3.26 -16.07 0.43
CA LEU A 23 4.27 -15.03 0.59
C LEU A 23 3.67 -13.75 1.18
N THR A 24 2.56 -13.27 0.61
CA THR A 24 1.83 -12.11 1.12
C THR A 24 1.26 -12.38 2.51
N PHE A 25 0.72 -13.58 2.74
CA PHE A 25 0.23 -14.01 4.06
C PHE A 25 1.34 -13.92 5.12
N ASP A 26 2.49 -14.54 4.86
CA ASP A 26 3.61 -14.58 5.81
C ASP A 26 4.15 -13.18 6.08
N PHE A 27 4.18 -12.30 5.08
CA PHE A 27 4.60 -10.91 5.24
C PHE A 27 3.67 -10.15 6.18
N LEU A 28 2.37 -10.17 5.96
CA LEU A 28 1.40 -9.43 6.79
C LEU A 28 1.37 -9.93 8.24
N VAL A 29 1.54 -11.24 8.46
CA VAL A 29 1.48 -11.85 9.80
C VAL A 29 2.78 -11.70 10.57
N ASN A 30 3.94 -11.85 9.92
CA ASN A 30 5.23 -11.93 10.62
C ASN A 30 6.10 -10.69 10.50
N ILE A 31 5.88 -9.84 9.49
CA ILE A 31 6.69 -8.65 9.21
C ILE A 31 5.86 -7.39 9.43
N GLY A 32 4.68 -7.31 8.81
CA GLY A 32 3.77 -6.18 8.92
C GLY A 32 4.11 -5.01 7.99
N LEU A 33 3.35 -3.93 8.12
CA LEU A 33 3.50 -2.69 7.35
C LEU A 33 3.81 -1.52 8.29
N PRO A 34 4.55 -0.49 7.84
CA PRO A 34 4.65 0.76 8.62
C PRO A 34 3.28 1.45 8.65
N ASN A 35 2.99 2.27 9.67
CA ASN A 35 1.73 3.05 9.66
C ASN A 35 1.70 4.10 8.54
N GLU A 36 2.86 4.70 8.25
CA GLU A 36 3.03 5.68 7.19
C GLU A 36 4.45 5.61 6.64
N CYS A 37 4.62 5.95 5.36
CA CYS A 37 5.92 6.19 4.78
C CYS A 37 5.86 7.21 3.63
N ALA A 38 7.01 7.78 3.29
CA ALA A 38 7.11 8.68 2.16
C ALA A 38 7.02 7.90 0.82
N PRO A 39 6.51 8.53 -0.25
CA PRO A 39 5.82 9.83 -0.28
C PRO A 39 4.31 9.65 -0.02
N PHE A 40 3.81 10.20 1.09
CA PHE A 40 2.37 10.28 1.40
C PHE A 40 1.62 8.93 1.36
N LEU A 41 2.26 7.84 1.78
CA LEU A 41 1.61 6.55 1.92
C LEU A 41 1.22 6.34 3.39
N SER A 42 -0.01 5.89 3.60
CA SER A 42 -0.52 5.46 4.89
C SER A 42 -1.01 4.03 4.78
N PHE A 43 -0.75 3.19 5.77
CA PHE A 43 -1.22 1.81 5.80
C PHE A 43 -2.10 1.55 7.01
N PHE A 44 -3.01 0.60 6.81
CA PHE A 44 -3.97 0.18 7.81
C PHE A 44 -3.34 -0.74 8.86
N GLU A 45 -4.03 -0.87 9.98
CA GLU A 45 -3.63 -1.63 11.15
C GLU A 45 -4.54 -2.86 11.35
N ASP A 46 -4.23 -3.72 12.31
CA ASP A 46 -5.10 -4.84 12.66
C ASP A 46 -6.31 -4.37 13.47
N SER A 47 -7.35 -3.91 12.77
CA SER A 47 -8.53 -3.29 13.39
C SER A 47 -9.83 -3.74 12.72
N ASP A 48 -10.86 -3.99 13.54
CA ASP A 48 -12.22 -4.25 13.06
C ASP A 48 -12.95 -2.99 12.57
N GLU A 49 -12.34 -1.80 12.74
CA GLU A 49 -12.89 -0.55 12.22
C GLU A 49 -12.64 -0.42 10.71
N ILE A 50 -13.73 -0.29 9.94
CA ILE A 50 -13.72 -0.39 8.46
C ILE A 50 -12.76 0.57 7.74
N TYR A 51 -12.44 1.71 8.35
CA TYR A 51 -11.54 2.73 7.80
C TYR A 51 -10.12 2.70 8.37
N LYS A 52 -9.83 1.77 9.29
CA LYS A 52 -8.51 1.59 9.90
C LYS A 52 -7.93 0.21 9.67
N GLY A 53 -8.78 -0.79 9.43
CA GLY A 53 -8.38 -2.16 9.15
C GLY A 53 -8.26 -2.47 7.67
N ILE A 54 -7.70 -3.64 7.38
CA ILE A 54 -7.73 -4.21 6.03
C ILE A 54 -9.07 -4.90 5.76
N PHE A 55 -9.69 -4.56 4.64
CA PHE A 55 -11.00 -5.05 4.20
C PHE A 55 -11.03 -5.18 2.68
N LYS A 56 -12.04 -5.89 2.15
CA LYS A 56 -12.30 -5.86 0.71
C LYS A 56 -12.77 -4.48 0.28
N LEU A 57 -12.39 -4.06 -0.92
CA LEU A 57 -12.82 -2.79 -1.50
C LEU A 57 -14.36 -2.65 -1.51
N SER A 58 -15.06 -3.71 -1.91
CA SER A 58 -16.53 -3.76 -1.94
C SER A 58 -17.19 -3.69 -0.56
N ASP A 59 -16.49 -4.09 0.50
CA ASP A 59 -16.99 -3.97 1.86
C ASP A 59 -16.87 -2.53 2.38
N VAL A 60 -15.76 -1.85 2.06
CA VAL A 60 -15.54 -0.44 2.40
C VAL A 60 -16.47 0.48 1.60
N TYR A 61 -16.62 0.23 0.30
CA TYR A 61 -17.46 1.01 -0.60
C TYR A 61 -18.69 0.20 -1.02
N GLY A 62 -19.71 0.17 -0.16
CA GLY A 62 -20.88 -0.71 -0.33
C GLY A 62 -21.62 -0.59 -1.67
N PHE A 63 -21.61 0.59 -2.31
CA PHE A 63 -22.24 0.79 -3.62
C PHE A 63 -21.58 -0.02 -4.75
N LEU A 64 -20.33 -0.46 -4.57
CA LEU A 64 -19.64 -1.32 -5.54
C LEU A 64 -20.28 -2.70 -5.65
N LYS A 65 -20.97 -3.17 -4.60
CA LYS A 65 -21.73 -4.43 -4.63
C LYS A 65 -22.87 -4.36 -5.64
N ASP A 66 -23.61 -3.25 -5.63
CA ASP A 66 -24.70 -3.02 -6.59
C ASP A 66 -24.15 -2.96 -8.04
N ILE A 67 -23.03 -2.27 -8.25
CA ILE A 67 -22.40 -2.15 -9.58
C ILE A 67 -21.95 -3.52 -10.12
N GLN A 68 -21.31 -4.36 -9.30
CA GLN A 68 -20.87 -5.69 -9.75
C GLN A 68 -22.05 -6.67 -9.94
N GLU A 69 -23.15 -6.51 -9.20
CA GLU A 69 -24.38 -7.29 -9.39
C GLU A 69 -25.09 -6.91 -10.70
N GLU A 70 -25.14 -5.63 -11.03
CA GLU A 70 -25.77 -5.12 -12.25
C GLU A 70 -24.90 -5.36 -13.51
N ASN A 71 -23.57 -5.41 -13.35
CA ASN A 71 -22.63 -5.57 -14.46
C ASN A 71 -21.47 -6.50 -14.09
N SER A 72 -21.55 -7.74 -14.59
CA SER A 72 -20.56 -8.78 -14.35
C SER A 72 -19.17 -8.53 -14.94
N ASN A 73 -18.97 -7.45 -15.71
CA ASN A 73 -17.64 -7.02 -16.15
C ASN A 73 -16.83 -6.37 -15.02
N TYR A 74 -17.50 -5.90 -13.96
CA TYR A 74 -16.84 -5.39 -12.78
C TYR A 74 -16.69 -6.49 -11.73
N SER A 75 -15.53 -6.50 -11.06
CA SER A 75 -15.23 -7.35 -9.94
C SER A 75 -14.42 -6.50 -8.97
N PHE A 76 -14.88 -6.33 -7.73
CA PHE A 76 -14.16 -5.54 -6.72
C PHE A 76 -13.71 -6.38 -5.52
N ASP A 77 -14.32 -7.55 -5.33
CA ASP A 77 -14.04 -8.46 -4.20
C ASP A 77 -12.60 -9.03 -4.18
N GLN A 78 -11.86 -8.94 -5.28
CA GLN A 78 -10.46 -9.36 -5.33
C GLN A 78 -9.50 -8.35 -4.69
N TYR A 79 -9.93 -7.12 -4.44
CA TYR A 79 -9.08 -6.07 -3.91
C TYR A 79 -9.17 -6.02 -2.39
N ILE A 80 -8.05 -6.26 -1.72
CA ILE A 80 -7.92 -6.09 -0.27
C ILE A 80 -7.18 -4.78 -0.03
N ILE A 81 -7.86 -3.77 0.53
CA ILE A 81 -7.25 -2.48 0.80
C ILE A 81 -6.29 -2.63 1.97
N ILE A 82 -5.06 -2.17 1.78
CA ILE A 82 -3.99 -2.19 2.78
C ILE A 82 -3.54 -0.79 3.20
N GLY A 83 -3.99 0.26 2.51
CA GLY A 83 -3.62 1.64 2.79
C GLY A 83 -4.19 2.63 1.78
N SER A 84 -3.66 3.86 1.80
CA SER A 84 -4.00 4.92 0.85
C SER A 84 -2.82 5.85 0.57
N ASP A 85 -2.94 6.61 -0.52
CA ASP A 85 -2.04 7.71 -0.87
C ASP A 85 -2.39 9.05 -0.18
N VAL A 86 -3.21 9.01 0.88
CA VAL A 86 -3.68 10.19 1.64
C VAL A 86 -4.57 11.15 0.81
N SER A 87 -4.78 10.87 -0.48
CA SER A 87 -5.67 11.61 -1.39
C SER A 87 -6.96 10.85 -1.70
N GLY A 88 -7.24 9.78 -0.96
CA GLY A 88 -8.46 8.98 -1.08
C GLY A 88 -8.32 7.74 -1.99
N ASN A 89 -7.18 7.54 -2.65
CA ASN A 89 -6.97 6.40 -3.53
C ASN A 89 -6.48 5.18 -2.73
N PRO A 90 -7.21 4.05 -2.75
CA PRO A 90 -6.78 2.84 -2.07
C PRO A 90 -5.51 2.24 -2.66
N ILE A 91 -4.62 1.76 -1.80
CA ILE A 91 -3.55 0.83 -2.14
C ILE A 91 -4.06 -0.56 -1.80
N ALA A 92 -4.10 -1.47 -2.77
CA ALA A 92 -4.77 -2.76 -2.61
C ALA A 92 -3.94 -3.93 -3.12
N ILE A 93 -4.12 -5.08 -2.46
CA ILE A 93 -3.63 -6.38 -2.94
C ILE A 93 -4.69 -6.96 -3.89
N ASN A 94 -4.28 -7.37 -5.09
CA ASN A 94 -5.15 -8.06 -6.04
C ASN A 94 -5.01 -9.59 -5.91
N THR A 95 -5.98 -10.24 -5.27
CA THR A 95 -5.96 -11.69 -5.02
C THR A 95 -6.14 -12.54 -6.29
N LYS A 96 -6.63 -11.96 -7.40
CA LYS A 96 -6.76 -12.65 -8.69
C LYS A 96 -5.52 -12.54 -9.58
N LYS A 97 -4.57 -11.67 -9.24
CA LYS A 97 -3.32 -11.44 -9.98
C LYS A 97 -2.09 -11.70 -9.10
N ASP A 98 -2.01 -12.90 -8.52
CA ASP A 98 -0.89 -13.35 -7.67
C ASP A 98 -0.46 -12.35 -6.58
N CYS A 99 -1.45 -11.65 -5.99
CA CYS A 99 -1.23 -10.67 -4.92
C CYS A 99 -0.26 -9.52 -5.28
N ILE A 100 -0.26 -9.07 -6.54
CA ILE A 100 0.35 -7.77 -6.89
C ILE A 100 -0.32 -6.64 -6.09
N ILE A 101 0.42 -5.54 -5.92
CA ILE A 101 -0.07 -4.30 -5.35
C ILE A 101 -0.52 -3.38 -6.48
N GLU A 102 -1.75 -2.90 -6.39
CA GLU A 102 -2.33 -1.94 -7.32
C GLU A 102 -2.81 -0.71 -6.55
N TRP A 103 -2.61 0.47 -7.15
CA TRP A 103 -3.21 1.72 -6.71
C TRP A 103 -4.53 1.89 -7.46
N LEU A 104 -5.61 2.25 -6.76
CA LEU A 104 -6.95 2.28 -7.30
C LEU A 104 -7.47 3.73 -7.37
N ASP A 105 -7.77 4.21 -8.57
CA ASP A 105 -8.25 5.58 -8.79
C ASP A 105 -9.70 5.74 -8.30
N HIS A 106 -9.89 6.39 -7.16
CA HIS A 106 -11.23 6.55 -6.59
C HIS A 106 -12.15 7.47 -7.39
N GLU A 107 -11.60 8.29 -8.29
CA GLU A 107 -12.37 9.19 -9.17
C GLU A 107 -12.74 8.51 -10.50
N ASP A 108 -12.09 7.40 -10.86
CA ASP A 108 -12.34 6.61 -12.07
C ASP A 108 -12.78 5.17 -11.73
N LEU A 109 -13.80 5.06 -10.88
CA LEU A 109 -14.43 3.79 -10.51
C LEU A 109 -13.41 2.71 -10.05
N PHE A 110 -12.39 3.14 -9.30
CA PHE A 110 -11.30 2.28 -8.83
C PHE A 110 -10.56 1.59 -9.97
N SER A 111 -10.33 2.30 -11.08
CA SER A 111 -9.47 1.79 -12.15
C SER A 111 -8.07 1.50 -11.58
N ALA A 112 -7.59 0.29 -11.87
CA ALA A 112 -6.41 -0.24 -11.22
C ALA A 112 -5.14 0.11 -12.00
N GLN A 113 -4.16 0.68 -11.30
CA GLN A 113 -2.82 0.92 -11.82
C GLN A 113 -1.81 0.05 -11.09
N PHE A 114 -0.87 -0.53 -11.83
CA PHE A 114 0.20 -1.35 -11.25
C PHE A 114 1.10 -0.50 -10.34
N MET A 115 1.36 -1.00 -9.13
CA MET A 115 2.28 -0.35 -8.17
C MET A 115 3.52 -1.22 -7.93
N ASN A 116 3.34 -2.47 -7.48
CA ASN A 116 4.42 -3.42 -7.22
C ASN A 116 3.99 -4.86 -7.51
N SER A 117 4.91 -5.76 -7.86
CA SER A 117 4.54 -7.16 -8.13
C SER A 117 4.31 -7.99 -6.87
N SER A 118 4.63 -7.46 -5.68
CA SER A 118 4.31 -8.09 -4.39
C SER A 118 4.43 -7.10 -3.23
N ILE A 119 3.87 -7.46 -2.08
CA ILE A 119 4.03 -6.67 -0.85
C ILE A 119 5.49 -6.61 -0.37
N GLN A 120 6.29 -7.65 -0.62
CA GLN A 120 7.72 -7.64 -0.29
C GLN A 120 8.49 -6.64 -1.14
N GLN A 121 8.25 -6.63 -2.46
CA GLN A 121 8.85 -5.65 -3.35
C GLN A 121 8.41 -4.23 -3.02
N MET A 122 7.15 -4.02 -2.63
CA MET A 122 6.70 -2.72 -2.12
C MET A 122 7.50 -2.31 -0.88
N GLY A 123 7.68 -3.22 0.09
CA GLY A 123 8.52 -2.98 1.27
C GLY A 123 9.96 -2.64 0.92
N GLU A 124 10.57 -3.36 -0.04
CA GLU A 124 11.91 -3.07 -0.55
C GLU A 124 11.99 -1.68 -1.20
N CYS A 125 11.03 -1.32 -2.06
CA CYS A 125 10.94 -0.01 -2.68
C CYS A 125 10.83 1.12 -1.64
N ILE A 126 10.01 0.93 -0.60
CA ILE A 126 9.87 1.91 0.49
C ILE A 126 11.19 2.10 1.23
N VAL A 127 11.93 1.00 1.50
CA VAL A 127 13.24 1.08 2.16
C VAL A 127 14.27 1.81 1.30
N VAL A 128 14.32 1.51 0.00
CA VAL A 128 15.22 2.18 -0.96
C VAL A 128 14.87 3.66 -1.06
N TYR A 129 13.60 4.00 -1.24
CA TYR A 129 13.14 5.39 -1.31
C TYR A 129 13.43 6.16 -0.02
N LYS A 130 13.26 5.54 1.15
CA LYS A 130 13.61 6.17 2.42
C LYS A 130 15.09 6.52 2.48
N LYS A 131 15.97 5.62 2.06
CA LYS A 131 17.43 5.88 2.03
C LYS A 131 17.78 7.01 1.07
N PHE A 132 17.15 7.05 -0.11
CA PHE A 132 17.28 8.16 -1.05
C PHE A 132 16.89 9.50 -0.42
N VAL A 133 15.72 9.56 0.22
CA VAL A 133 15.26 10.78 0.90
C VAL A 133 16.24 11.20 1.99
N GLU A 134 16.72 10.26 2.79
CA GLU A 134 17.70 10.52 3.85
C GLU A 134 19.04 11.04 3.30
N SER A 135 19.54 10.51 2.17
CA SER A 135 20.79 10.98 1.56
C SER A 135 20.66 12.38 0.99
N VAL A 136 19.60 12.63 0.21
CA VAL A 136 19.32 13.96 -0.37
C VAL A 136 19.16 15.02 0.72
N ILE A 137 18.42 14.73 1.80
CA ILE A 137 18.25 15.68 2.91
C ILE A 137 19.57 15.93 3.64
N LEU A 138 20.39 14.90 3.83
CA LEU A 138 21.69 15.02 4.51
C LEU A 138 22.64 15.95 3.76
N GLU A 139 22.64 15.89 2.42
CA GLU A 139 23.55 16.67 1.58
C GLU A 139 23.00 18.07 1.26
N ASN A 140 21.71 18.16 0.94
CA ASN A 140 21.11 19.33 0.30
C ASN A 140 20.11 20.08 1.20
N GLY A 141 19.87 19.58 2.42
CA GLY A 141 19.00 20.18 3.43
C GLY A 141 17.55 19.67 3.41
N GLU A 142 16.78 20.03 4.44
CA GLU A 142 15.43 19.48 4.69
C GLU A 142 14.43 19.69 3.55
N SER A 143 14.55 20.78 2.80
CA SER A 143 13.65 21.11 1.68
C SER A 143 14.07 20.47 0.35
N ALA A 144 15.21 19.77 0.29
CA ALA A 144 15.81 19.34 -0.97
C ALA A 144 14.91 18.42 -1.79
N ILE A 145 14.14 17.52 -1.15
CA ILE A 145 13.18 16.67 -1.86
C ILE A 145 12.05 17.49 -2.50
N LEU A 146 11.53 18.49 -1.77
CA LEU A 146 10.43 19.34 -2.25
C LEU A 146 10.90 20.29 -3.37
N ASP A 147 12.13 20.79 -3.25
CA ASP A 147 12.73 21.71 -4.22
C ASP A 147 13.34 20.98 -5.42
N SER A 148 13.25 19.65 -5.47
CA SER A 148 13.94 18.81 -6.47
C SER A 148 15.44 19.07 -6.55
N ASN A 149 16.06 19.37 -5.41
CA ASN A 149 17.48 19.62 -5.27
C ASN A 149 18.23 18.30 -5.04
N PHE A 150 18.23 17.45 -6.07
CA PHE A 150 18.97 16.19 -6.15
C PHE A 150 19.32 15.93 -7.62
N ASP A 151 20.35 15.12 -7.85
CA ASP A 151 20.84 14.79 -9.20
C ASP A 151 20.98 13.26 -9.38
N ASP A 152 21.43 12.87 -10.57
CA ASP A 152 21.58 11.46 -10.95
C ASP A 152 22.52 10.68 -10.02
N VAL A 153 23.48 11.34 -9.35
CA VAL A 153 24.38 10.68 -8.39
C VAL A 153 23.60 10.06 -7.24
N HIS A 154 22.57 10.75 -6.76
CA HIS A 154 21.71 10.26 -5.68
C HIS A 154 20.87 9.04 -6.11
N PHE A 155 20.60 8.89 -7.41
CA PHE A 155 19.92 7.72 -7.97
C PHE A 155 20.88 6.55 -8.22
N ASP A 156 22.10 6.84 -8.68
CA ASP A 156 23.12 5.83 -8.99
C ASP A 156 23.62 5.09 -7.74
N GLU A 157 23.41 5.66 -6.55
CA GLU A 157 23.77 5.09 -5.25
C GLU A 157 22.67 4.18 -4.63
N LEU A 158 21.54 3.99 -5.31
CA LEU A 158 20.40 3.17 -4.84
C LEU A 158 20.61 1.65 -4.94
#